data_AF-A0A3C0NFE4-F1
#
_entry.id   AF-A0A3C0NFE4-F1
#
_cell.length_a   1.000
_cell.length_b   1.000
_cell.length_c   1.000
_cell.angle_alpha   90.00
_cell.angle_beta   90.00
_cell.angle_gamma   90.00
#
_symmetry.space_group_name_H-M   'P 1'
#
loop_
_entity.id
_entity.type
_entity.pdbx_description
1 polymer ?
#
loop_
_entity_poly.entity_id
_entity_poly.type
_entity_poly.pdbx_seq_one_letter_code
_entity_poly.pdbx_strand_id
1 'polypeptide(L)'
;MGGSRSGVHQKNQTGMPDNLKAGVETLSGLPMNDVKVHYNSAKPAQLHAHAYTQGTEIHVSPGQEKHLPHEAWHVAQQKQGRVKPTMQVKGAEINDDAGLEKEADVMGAKALEHKQDPESL
;
A
#
# COMPACT_ATOMS: atom_id res chain seq x y z
N MET A 1 16.23 -36.24 -2.72
CA MET A 1 14.89 -35.70 -2.42
C MET A 1 14.78 -34.30 -2.99
N GLY A 2 13.81 -34.07 -3.87
CA GLY A 2 13.57 -32.77 -4.51
C GLY A 2 12.90 -31.78 -3.58
N GLY A 3 13.09 -30.50 -3.89
CA GLY A 3 12.47 -29.37 -3.19
C GLY A 3 12.62 -28.10 -3.99
N SER A 4 12.14 -28.08 -5.23
CA SER A 4 11.97 -26.86 -5.99
C SER A 4 10.95 -25.99 -5.28
N ARG A 5 11.40 -24.95 -4.56
CA ARG A 5 10.53 -23.84 -4.15
C ARG A 5 10.27 -22.98 -5.37
N SER A 6 9.38 -23.45 -6.25
CA SER A 6 8.73 -22.59 -7.21
C SER A 6 7.81 -21.67 -6.41
N GLY A 7 8.34 -20.53 -5.96
CA GLY A 7 7.52 -19.42 -5.49
C GLY A 7 6.67 -18.97 -6.66
N VAL A 8 5.45 -19.50 -6.76
CA VAL A 8 4.47 -19.05 -7.73
C VAL A 8 4.30 -17.56 -7.47
N HIS A 9 4.76 -16.71 -8.38
CA HIS A 9 4.37 -15.30 -8.40
C HIS A 9 2.85 -15.29 -8.50
N GLN A 10 2.17 -15.21 -7.35
CA GLN A 10 0.73 -15.08 -7.34
C GLN A 10 0.41 -13.83 -8.15
N LYS A 11 -0.41 -14.01 -9.19
CA LYS A 11 -0.82 -12.93 -10.08
C LYS A 11 -1.29 -11.76 -9.21
N ASN A 12 -0.69 -10.60 -9.42
CA ASN A 12 -1.08 -9.41 -8.69
C ASN A 12 -2.51 -9.01 -9.08
N GLN A 13 -3.44 -9.19 -8.14
CA GLN A 13 -4.86 -8.84 -8.29
C GLN A 13 -5.24 -7.63 -7.45
N THR A 14 -4.25 -6.95 -6.87
CA THR A 14 -4.47 -5.86 -5.92
C THR A 14 -4.79 -4.54 -6.59
N GLY A 15 -4.41 -4.39 -7.87
CA GLY A 15 -4.42 -3.12 -8.58
C GLY A 15 -3.18 -2.26 -8.33
N MET A 16 -2.28 -2.64 -7.41
CA MET A 16 -0.98 -1.98 -7.28
C MET A 16 -0.05 -2.36 -8.44
N PRO A 17 0.87 -1.48 -8.86
CA PRO A 17 2.01 -1.86 -9.68
C PRO A 17 2.83 -2.99 -9.02
N ASP A 18 3.35 -3.93 -9.82
CA ASP A 18 4.08 -5.11 -9.31
C ASP A 18 5.34 -4.75 -8.52
N ASN A 19 6.07 -3.73 -8.97
CA ASN A 19 7.23 -3.20 -8.27
C ASN A 19 6.84 -2.59 -6.91
N LEU A 20 5.76 -1.81 -6.87
CA LEU A 20 5.28 -1.21 -5.63
C LEU A 20 4.85 -2.28 -4.63
N LYS A 21 4.06 -3.26 -5.07
CA LYS A 21 3.64 -4.38 -4.22
C LYS A 21 4.85 -5.12 -3.65
N ALA A 22 5.77 -5.56 -4.51
CA ALA A 22 6.96 -6.29 -4.10
C ALA A 22 7.86 -5.46 -3.16
N GLY A 23 8.01 -4.16 -3.44
CA GLY A 23 8.76 -3.23 -2.61
C GLY A 23 8.17 -3.07 -1.23
N VAL A 24 6.85 -2.88 -1.11
CA VAL A 24 6.18 -2.79 0.20
C VAL A 24 6.30 -4.11 0.95
N GLU A 25 6.08 -5.26 0.31
CA GLU A 25 6.20 -6.57 0.94
C GLU A 25 7.62 -6.82 1.47
N THR A 26 8.64 -6.48 0.68
CA THR A 26 10.05 -6.64 1.03
C THR A 26 10.46 -5.73 2.19
N LEU A 27 10.06 -4.46 2.15
CA LEU A 27 10.45 -3.47 3.15
C LEU A 27 9.67 -3.62 4.47
N SER A 28 8.42 -4.07 4.42
CA SER A 28 7.56 -4.22 5.60
C SER A 28 7.58 -5.62 6.21
N GLY A 29 7.98 -6.64 5.44
CA GLY A 29 7.89 -8.05 5.84
C GLY A 29 6.46 -8.59 5.88
N LEU A 30 5.49 -7.88 5.31
CA LEU A 30 4.07 -8.23 5.34
C LEU A 30 3.52 -8.51 3.94
N PRO A 31 2.60 -9.47 3.79
CA PRO A 31 1.95 -9.72 2.51
C PRO A 31 0.96 -8.60 2.16
N MET A 32 0.84 -8.29 0.88
CA MET A 32 -0.06 -7.25 0.35
C MET A 32 -1.13 -7.82 -0.61
N ASN A 33 -1.29 -9.14 -0.67
CA ASN A 33 -2.15 -9.84 -1.63
C ASN A 33 -3.66 -9.56 -1.47
N ASP A 34 -4.08 -9.14 -0.28
CA ASP A 34 -5.46 -8.80 0.11
C ASP A 34 -5.80 -7.31 -0.16
N VAL A 35 -4.82 -6.50 -0.59
CA VAL A 35 -5.02 -5.09 -0.90
C VAL A 35 -5.86 -4.92 -2.16
N LYS A 36 -6.71 -3.91 -2.18
CA LYS A 36 -7.48 -3.52 -3.37
C LYS A 36 -7.39 -2.02 -3.61
N VAL A 37 -6.90 -1.66 -4.79
CA VAL A 37 -6.82 -0.27 -5.26
C VAL A 37 -8.05 0.05 -6.12
N HIS A 38 -8.80 1.06 -5.68
CA HIS A 38 -9.93 1.63 -6.39
C HIS A 38 -9.50 2.93 -7.05
N TYR A 39 -9.03 2.82 -8.30
CA TYR A 39 -8.72 3.99 -9.12
C TYR A 39 -9.98 4.75 -9.53
N ASN A 40 -9.82 6.04 -9.81
CA ASN A 40 -10.91 6.93 -10.21
C ASN A 40 -12.09 6.94 -9.22
N SER A 41 -11.81 6.73 -7.93
CA SER A 41 -12.81 6.69 -6.88
C SER A 41 -13.35 8.10 -6.60
N ALA A 42 -14.66 8.22 -6.48
CA ALA A 42 -15.31 9.44 -6.02
C ALA A 42 -15.25 9.63 -4.49
N LYS A 43 -14.82 8.60 -3.74
CA LYS A 43 -14.84 8.63 -2.26
C LYS A 43 -13.88 9.64 -1.64
N PRO A 44 -12.60 9.80 -2.08
CA PRO A 44 -11.68 10.72 -1.42
C PRO A 44 -12.18 12.17 -1.42
N ALA A 45 -12.88 12.59 -2.49
CA ALA A 45 -13.50 13.92 -2.57
C ALA A 45 -14.53 14.18 -1.46
N GLN A 46 -15.22 13.15 -0.96
CA GLN A 46 -16.18 13.26 0.16
C GLN A 46 -15.49 13.53 1.51
N LEU A 47 -14.17 13.35 1.56
CA LEU A 47 -13.30 13.59 2.71
C LEU A 47 -12.35 14.78 2.47
N HIS A 48 -12.50 15.51 1.35
CA HIS A 48 -11.56 16.54 0.91
C HIS A 48 -10.10 16.02 0.75
N ALA A 49 -9.95 14.75 0.39
CA ALA A 49 -8.67 14.09 0.18
C ALA A 49 -8.43 13.73 -1.30
N HIS A 50 -7.18 13.48 -1.66
CA HIS A 50 -6.81 12.99 -3.00
C HIS A 50 -6.81 11.46 -3.08
N ALA A 51 -6.33 10.80 -2.03
CA ALA A 51 -6.43 9.37 -1.83
C ALA A 51 -6.59 9.10 -0.33
N TYR A 52 -6.97 7.88 0.03
CA TYR A 52 -6.90 7.41 1.42
C TYR A 52 -6.88 5.88 1.47
N THR A 53 -6.37 5.37 2.58
CA THR A 53 -6.38 3.95 2.93
C THR A 53 -7.34 3.66 4.09
N GLN A 54 -8.12 2.59 3.96
CA GLN A 54 -8.97 2.06 5.02
C GLN A 54 -8.83 0.54 5.06
N GLY A 55 -8.08 0.03 6.03
CA GLY A 55 -7.72 -1.39 6.09
C GLY A 55 -6.88 -1.79 4.88
N THR A 56 -7.40 -2.71 4.08
CA THR A 56 -6.74 -3.18 2.85
C THR A 56 -7.27 -2.49 1.59
N GLU A 57 -8.18 -1.52 1.73
CA GLU A 57 -8.78 -0.81 0.61
C GLU A 57 -8.10 0.55 0.42
N ILE A 58 -7.56 0.79 -0.77
CA ILE A 58 -6.95 2.07 -1.16
C ILE A 58 -7.87 2.75 -2.17
N HIS A 59 -8.30 3.97 -1.90
CA HIS A 59 -9.12 4.76 -2.82
C HIS A 59 -8.33 5.91 -3.39
N VAL A 60 -8.24 6.00 -4.72
CA VAL A 60 -7.47 7.03 -5.41
C VAL A 60 -8.40 7.85 -6.31
N SER A 61 -8.36 9.18 -6.17
CA SER A 61 -9.11 10.08 -7.05
C SER A 61 -8.58 10.05 -8.48
N PRO A 62 -9.38 10.41 -9.50
CA PRO A 62 -8.90 10.50 -10.87
C PRO A 62 -7.65 11.39 -10.99
N GLY A 63 -6.57 10.86 -11.58
CA GLY A 63 -5.31 11.59 -11.81
C GLY A 63 -4.43 11.77 -10.57
N GLN A 64 -4.70 11.04 -9.48
CA GLN A 64 -3.97 11.12 -8.21
C GLN A 64 -3.15 9.86 -7.89
N GLU A 65 -2.81 9.05 -8.90
CA GLU A 65 -2.08 7.78 -8.76
C GLU A 65 -0.70 7.95 -8.13
N LYS A 66 -0.12 9.16 -8.21
CA LYS A 66 1.12 9.53 -7.53
C LYS A 66 1.08 9.34 -6.01
N HIS A 67 -0.11 9.35 -5.40
CA HIS A 67 -0.29 9.12 -3.96
C HIS A 67 -0.28 7.64 -3.59
N LEU A 68 -0.43 6.73 -4.56
CA LEU A 68 -0.54 5.30 -4.29
C LEU A 68 0.62 4.71 -3.48
N PRO A 69 1.90 5.05 -3.71
CA PRO A 69 2.98 4.49 -2.90
C PRO A 69 2.90 4.86 -1.41
N HIS A 70 2.46 6.09 -1.13
CA HIS A 70 2.22 6.57 0.23
C HIS A 70 1.06 5.80 0.88
N GLU A 71 -0.08 5.70 0.19
CA GLU A 71 -1.25 4.96 0.68
C GLU A 71 -0.97 3.46 0.89
N ALA A 72 -0.15 2.85 0.04
CA ALA A 72 0.27 1.46 0.19
C ALA A 72 1.12 1.24 1.45
N TRP A 73 1.92 2.22 1.86
CA TRP A 73 2.66 2.14 3.11
C TRP A 73 1.75 2.27 4.34
N HIS A 74 0.68 3.05 4.26
CA HIS A 74 -0.32 3.08 5.33
C HIS A 74 -0.96 1.72 5.58
N VAL A 75 -1.21 0.92 4.54
CA VAL A 75 -1.66 -0.47 4.72
C VAL A 75 -0.66 -1.26 5.56
N ALA A 76 0.64 -1.15 5.27
CA ALA A 76 1.68 -1.84 6.03
C ALA A 76 1.69 -1.40 7.50
N GLN A 77 1.56 -0.11 7.76
CA GLN A 77 1.47 0.44 9.13
C GLN A 77 0.24 -0.07 9.89
N GLN A 78 -0.93 -0.12 9.23
CA GLN A 78 -2.16 -0.64 9.81
C GLN A 78 -2.01 -2.14 10.14
N LYS A 79 -1.44 -2.93 9.23
CA LYS A 79 -1.16 -4.36 9.45
C LYS A 79 -0.15 -4.64 10.57
N GLN A 80 0.79 -3.71 10.81
CA GLN A 80 1.73 -3.82 11.94
C GLN A 80 1.09 -3.42 13.28
N GLY A 81 -0.16 -2.94 13.28
CA GLY A 81 -0.84 -2.47 14.49
C GLY A 81 -0.23 -1.19 15.09
N ARG A 82 0.53 -0.43 14.27
CA ARG A 82 1.18 0.82 14.70
C ARG A 82 0.23 2.01 14.63
N VAL A 83 -0.79 1.92 13.79
CA VAL A 83 -1.85 2.92 13.63
C VAL A 83 -2.84 2.76 14.78
N LYS A 84 -2.83 3.70 15.72
CA LYS A 84 -3.92 3.83 16.70
C LYS A 84 -4.98 4.72 16.05
N PRO A 85 -6.24 4.29 15.93
CA PRO A 85 -7.30 5.14 15.38
C PRO A 85 -7.50 6.32 16.33
N THR A 86 -6.93 7.48 16.00
CA THR A 86 -7.06 8.70 16.79
C THR A 86 -8.33 9.46 16.41
N MET A 87 -8.83 9.27 15.17
CA MET A 87 -10.13 9.75 14.72
C MET A 87 -10.78 8.76 13.74
N GLN A 88 -12.09 8.54 13.86
CA GLN A 88 -12.89 7.92 12.81
C GLN A 88 -13.62 9.01 12.03
N VAL A 89 -13.13 9.37 10.84
CA VAL A 89 -13.88 10.24 9.93
C VAL A 89 -14.60 9.34 8.93
N LYS A 90 -15.93 9.27 9.03
CA LYS A 90 -16.81 8.47 8.15
C LYS A 90 -16.36 7.01 7.95
N GLY A 91 -15.78 6.40 9.00
CA GLY A 91 -15.36 4.99 9.03
C GLY A 91 -13.90 4.74 8.64
N ALA A 92 -13.14 5.74 8.16
CA ALA A 92 -11.71 5.60 7.94
C ALA A 92 -10.94 5.78 9.25
N GLU A 93 -10.04 4.84 9.57
CA GLU A 93 -9.12 4.92 10.70
C GLU A 93 -7.96 5.83 10.32
N ILE A 94 -8.12 7.13 10.60
CA ILE A 94 -7.09 8.13 10.34
C ILE A 94 -6.18 8.21 11.57
N ASN A 95 -4.88 8.18 11.33
CA ASN A 95 -3.88 8.38 12.36
C ASN A 95 -3.01 9.60 12.02
N ASP A 96 -3.15 10.67 12.80
CA ASP A 96 -2.47 11.96 12.58
C ASP A 96 -1.07 12.00 13.22
N ASP A 97 -0.35 10.88 13.20
CA ASP A 97 1.02 10.81 13.72
C ASP A 97 2.01 11.24 12.62
N ALA A 98 2.55 12.46 12.76
CA ALA A 98 3.49 13.03 11.80
C ALA A 98 4.74 12.15 11.53
N GLY A 99 5.13 11.30 12.49
CA GLY A 99 6.21 10.33 12.30
C GLY A 99 5.82 9.23 11.32
N LEU A 100 4.60 8.70 11.45
CA LEU A 100 4.06 7.68 10.55
C LEU A 100 3.75 8.24 9.15
N GLU A 101 3.25 9.47 9.04
CA GLU A 101 3.06 10.15 7.75
C GLU A 101 4.38 10.31 6.99
N LYS A 102 5.43 10.80 7.69
CA LYS A 102 6.77 10.93 7.11
C LYS A 102 7.37 9.58 6.72
N GLU A 103 7.11 8.54 7.52
CA GLU A 103 7.54 7.19 7.19
C GLU A 103 6.84 6.70 5.91
N ALA A 104 5.55 6.97 5.73
CA ALA A 104 4.79 6.61 4.53
C ALA A 104 5.33 7.28 3.27
N ASP A 105 5.70 8.57 3.34
CA ASP A 105 6.37 9.26 2.23
C ASP A 105 7.70 8.60 1.84
N VAL A 106 8.57 8.39 2.83
CA VAL A 106 9.93 7.87 2.59
C VAL A 106 9.89 6.43 2.11
N MET A 107 9.10 5.59 2.76
CA MET A 107 9.06 4.16 2.49
C MET A 107 8.21 3.83 1.28
N GLY A 108 7.14 4.59 1.02
CA GLY A 108 6.39 4.52 -0.23
C GLY A 108 7.25 4.82 -1.45
N ALA A 109 8.05 5.90 -1.38
CA ALA A 109 9.00 6.22 -2.45
C ALA A 109 10.05 5.11 -2.65
N LYS A 110 10.65 4.60 -1.57
CA LYS A 110 11.60 3.48 -1.63
C LYS A 110 10.98 2.20 -2.20
N ALA A 111 9.73 1.90 -1.86
CA ALA A 111 9.02 0.74 -2.37
C ALA A 111 8.80 0.85 -3.89
N LEU A 112 8.53 2.05 -4.40
CA LEU A 112 8.36 2.29 -5.83
C LEU A 112 9.67 2.10 -6.61
N GLU A 113 10.81 2.46 -6.00
CA GLU A 113 12.15 2.28 -6.56
C GLU A 113 12.64 0.82 -6.51
N HIS A 114 11.91 -0.07 -5.84
CA HIS A 114 12.25 -1.48 -5.78
C HIS A 114 12.18 -2.08 -7.19
N LYS A 115 13.35 -2.18 -7.82
CA LYS A 115 13.51 -2.94 -9.05
C LYS A 115 13.24 -4.39 -8.68
N GLN A 116 12.26 -5.00 -9.35
CA GLN A 116 12.30 -6.45 -9.48
C GLN A 116 13.59 -6.73 -10.23
N ASP A 117 14.59 -7.28 -9.53
CA ASP A 117 15.78 -7.79 -10.21
C ASP A 117 15.30 -8.81 -11.25
N PRO A 118 15.55 -8.58 -12.54
CA PRO A 118 15.16 -9.53 -13.57
C PRO A 118 16.17 -10.67 -13.59
N GLU A 119 16.27 -11.50 -12.55
CA GLU A 119 17.14 -12.68 -12.60
C GLU A 119 16.80 -13.76 -11.56
N SER A 120 16.13 -14.83 -12.01
CA SER A 120 16.63 -16.21 -11.86
C SER A 120 15.77 -17.17 -12.70
N LEU A 121 16.19 -17.39 -13.95
CA LEU A 121 15.89 -18.62 -14.71
C LEU A 121 16.84 -19.73 -14.28
#